data_AF-A0A957NYL8-F1
#
_entry.id   AF-A0A957NYL8-F1
#
_cell.length_a   1.000
_cell.length_b   1.000
_cell.length_c   1.000
_cell.angle_alpha   90.00
_cell.angle_beta   90.00
_cell.angle_gamma   90.00
#
_symmetry.space_group_name_H-M   'P 1'
#
loop_
_entity.id
_entity.type
_entity.pdbx_description
1 polymer ?
#
loop_
_entity_poly.entity_id
_entity_poly.type
_entity_poly.pdbx_seq_one_letter_code
_entity_poly.pdbx_strand_id
1 'polypeptide(L)'
;MIRLELTLEESECLHQWLADPDHPAYQHPLHQQLLYKVAAARQQALHEQTCPICHQSFTQLKVGRSGIYCSTACKQKAYRQRLFESKRRYYPPAR
;
A
#
# COMPACT_ATOMS: atom_id res chain seq x y z
N MET A 1 -25.82 -1.00 13.91
CA MET A 1 -24.41 -1.45 13.82
C MET A 1 -23.59 -0.26 13.35
N ILE A 2 -22.75 0.32 14.21
CA ILE A 2 -21.95 1.50 13.85
C ILE A 2 -20.75 1.01 13.04
N ARG A 3 -20.65 1.43 11.78
CA ARG A 3 -19.50 1.15 10.90
C ARG A 3 -18.58 2.36 10.99
N LEU A 4 -17.47 2.23 11.70
CA LEU A 4 -16.43 3.25 11.75
C LEU A 4 -15.50 3.03 10.56
N GLU A 5 -15.46 4.01 9.66
CA GLU A 5 -14.48 4.07 8.58
C GLU A 5 -13.18 4.61 9.19
N LEU A 6 -12.18 3.74 9.38
CA LEU A 6 -10.86 4.15 9.87
C LEU A 6 -9.93 4.35 8.67
N THR A 7 -9.17 5.45 8.69
CA THR A 7 -8.02 5.62 7.82
C THR A 7 -6.90 4.62 8.18
N LEU A 8 -5.95 4.40 7.27
CA LEU A 8 -4.81 3.53 7.56
C LEU A 8 -4.04 4.04 8.79
N GLU A 9 -3.76 5.34 8.85
CA GLU A 9 -3.00 5.97 9.94
C GLU A 9 -3.69 5.78 11.29
N GLU A 10 -5.01 6.01 11.36
CA GLU A 10 -5.79 5.76 12.59
C GLU A 10 -5.74 4.30 13.01
N SER A 11 -5.88 3.37 12.04
CA SER A 11 -5.84 1.94 12.33
C SER A 11 -4.44 1.45 12.74
N GLU A 12 -3.36 2.07 12.26
CA GLU A 12 -1.99 1.77 12.67
C GLU A 12 -1.71 2.26 14.09
N CYS A 13 -2.13 3.48 14.41
CA CYS A 13 -2.03 4.04 15.76
C CYS A 13 -2.77 3.16 16.78
N LEU A 14 -4.02 2.80 16.49
CA LEU A 14 -4.81 1.92 17.36
C LEU A 14 -4.19 0.53 17.52
N HIS A 15 -3.63 -0.03 16.44
CA HIS A 15 -2.93 -1.31 16.52
C HIS A 15 -1.72 -1.23 17.45
N GLN A 16 -0.94 -0.15 17.36
CA GLN A 16 0.23 0.06 18.21
C GLN A 16 -0.17 0.18 19.69
N TRP A 17 -1.22 0.94 20.01
CA TRP A 17 -1.72 1.06 21.39
C TRP A 17 -2.26 -0.25 21.95
N LEU A 18 -2.98 -1.02 21.14
CA LEU A 18 -3.51 -2.31 21.57
C LEU A 18 -2.42 -3.38 21.68
N ALA A 19 -1.34 -3.28 20.91
CA ALA A 19 -0.23 -4.23 20.97
C ALA A 19 0.72 -3.98 22.16
N ASP A 20 0.67 -2.79 22.76
CA ASP A 20 1.49 -2.41 23.92
C ASP A 20 1.01 -3.13 25.20
N PRO A 21 1.84 -3.98 25.83
CA PRO A 21 1.50 -4.70 27.06
C PRO A 21 1.25 -3.79 28.27
N ASP A 22 1.88 -2.61 28.30
CA ASP A 22 1.76 -1.67 29.41
C ASP A 22 0.51 -0.78 29.28
N HIS A 23 -0.15 -0.83 28.11
CA HIS A 23 -1.35 -0.04 27.87
C HIS A 23 -2.57 -0.66 28.59
N PRO A 24 -3.42 0.14 29.27
CA PRO A 24 -4.59 -0.37 29.99
C PRO A 24 -5.55 -1.20 29.14
N ALA A 25 -5.59 -0.95 27.83
CA ALA A 25 -6.42 -1.71 26.90
C ALA A 25 -5.94 -3.17 26.71
N TYR A 26 -4.69 -3.49 27.04
CA TYR A 26 -4.15 -4.86 26.93
C TYR A 26 -4.89 -5.85 27.82
N GLN A 27 -5.30 -5.42 29.02
CA GLN A 27 -6.02 -6.24 29.98
C GLN A 27 -7.55 -6.22 29.76
N HIS A 28 -8.04 -5.48 28.76
CA HIS A 28 -9.47 -5.34 28.54
C HIS A 28 -10.08 -6.65 27.98
N PRO A 29 -11.27 -7.09 28.44
CA PRO A 29 -11.88 -8.35 27.97
C PRO A 29 -12.11 -8.44 26.45
N LEU A 30 -12.24 -7.29 25.79
CA LEU A 30 -12.41 -7.20 24.34
C LEU A 30 -11.10 -7.02 23.56
N HIS A 31 -9.94 -7.03 24.22
CA HIS A 31 -8.64 -6.73 23.63
C HIS A 31 -8.37 -7.49 22.32
N GLN A 32 -8.48 -8.82 22.37
CA GLN A 32 -8.26 -9.67 21.19
C GLN A 32 -9.25 -9.37 20.05
N GLN A 33 -10.50 -9.07 20.39
CA GLN A 33 -11.52 -8.72 19.40
C GLN A 33 -11.25 -7.35 18.77
N LEU A 34 -10.79 -6.38 19.57
CA LEU A 34 -10.39 -5.06 19.09
C LEU A 34 -9.17 -5.17 18.17
N LEU A 35 -8.13 -5.90 18.58
CA LEU A 35 -6.95 -6.18 17.75
C LEU A 35 -7.34 -6.78 16.40
N TYR A 36 -8.20 -7.81 16.40
CA TYR A 36 -8.68 -8.43 15.18
C TYR A 36 -9.41 -7.43 14.26
N LYS A 37 -10.32 -6.62 14.82
CA LYS A 37 -11.07 -5.62 14.04
C LYS A 37 -10.15 -4.55 13.45
N VAL A 38 -9.18 -4.08 14.22
CA VAL A 38 -8.21 -3.07 13.77
C VAL A 38 -7.30 -3.65 12.68
N ALA A 39 -6.83 -4.89 12.84
CA ALA A 39 -6.06 -5.58 11.80
C ALA A 39 -6.88 -5.78 10.51
N ALA A 40 -8.15 -6.16 10.63
CA ALA A 40 -9.06 -6.28 9.48
C ALA A 40 -9.28 -4.92 8.77
N ALA A 41 -9.42 -3.82 9.52
CA ALA A 41 -9.53 -2.48 8.96
C ALA A 41 -8.25 -2.08 8.18
N ARG A 42 -7.06 -2.36 8.74
CA ARG A 42 -5.77 -2.15 8.05
C ARG A 42 -5.69 -2.92 6.74
N GLN A 43 -6.02 -4.20 6.76
CA GLN A 43 -6.02 -5.03 5.55
C GLN A 43 -7.06 -4.56 4.53
N GLN A 44 -8.21 -4.06 4.98
CA GLN A 44 -9.22 -3.50 4.10
C GLN A 44 -8.77 -2.19 3.45
N ALA A 45 -7.98 -1.37 4.15
CA ALA A 45 -7.43 -0.12 3.62
C ALA A 45 -6.32 -0.35 2.57
N LEU A 46 -5.74 -1.56 2.52
CA LEU A 46 -4.62 -1.92 1.65
C LEU A 46 -5.03 -2.91 0.55
N HIS A 47 -4.35 -2.87 -0.59
CA HIS A 47 -4.44 -3.88 -1.64
C HIS A 47 -3.06 -4.18 -2.21
N GLU A 48 -2.88 -5.40 -2.71
CA GLU A 48 -1.64 -5.82 -3.34
C GLU A 48 -1.69 -5.56 -4.85
N GLN A 49 -0.58 -5.06 -5.40
CA GLN A 49 -0.36 -4.91 -6.84
C GLN A 49 0.99 -5.49 -7.23
N THR A 50 1.15 -5.79 -8.52
CA THR A 50 2.42 -6.26 -9.09
C THR A 50 3.04 -5.16 -9.94
N CYS A 51 4.30 -4.83 -9.69
CA CYS A 51 5.00 -3.80 -10.45
C CYS A 51 5.30 -4.28 -11.88
N PRO A 52 4.93 -3.55 -12.94
CA PRO A 52 5.16 -4.00 -14.32
C PRO A 52 6.63 -3.94 -14.77
N ILE A 53 7.54 -3.44 -13.91
CA ILE A 53 8.94 -3.18 -14.24
C ILE A 53 9.90 -4.20 -13.60
N CYS A 54 9.63 -4.57 -12.35
CA CYS A 54 10.42 -5.56 -11.61
C CYS A 54 9.62 -6.80 -11.24
N HIS A 55 8.32 -6.83 -11.51
CA HIS A 55 7.40 -7.94 -11.19
C HIS A 55 7.29 -8.28 -9.70
N GLN A 56 7.78 -7.41 -8.82
CA GLN A 56 7.62 -7.56 -7.38
C GLN A 56 6.21 -7.12 -6.96
N SER A 57 5.64 -7.84 -6.01
CA SER A 57 4.42 -7.44 -5.32
C SER A 57 4.71 -6.26 -4.39
N PHE A 58 3.76 -5.34 -4.31
CA PHE A 58 3.81 -4.21 -3.38
C PHE A 58 2.41 -3.88 -2.89
N THR A 59 2.33 -3.35 -1.68
CA THR A 59 1.07 -2.98 -1.05
C THR A 59 0.79 -1.50 -1.29
N GLN A 60 -0.48 -1.16 -1.55
CA GLN A 60 -0.91 0.22 -1.70
C GLN A 60 -2.25 0.46 -1.00
N LEU A 61 -2.45 1.69 -0.52
CA LEU A 61 -3.76 2.22 -0.13
C LEU A 61 -4.82 2.00 -1.22
N LYS A 62 -5.99 1.49 -0.84
CA LYS A 62 -7.18 1.39 -1.71
C LYS A 62 -7.79 2.74 -2.02
N VAL A 63 -7.70 3.69 -1.09
CA VAL A 63 -8.24 5.03 -1.23
C VAL A 63 -7.19 5.94 -1.88
N GLY A 64 -7.62 6.74 -2.85
CA GLY A 64 -6.77 7.69 -3.56
C GLY A 64 -6.23 7.17 -4.89
N ARG A 65 -5.17 7.80 -5.39
CA ARG A 65 -4.60 7.48 -6.71
C ARG A 65 -3.74 6.21 -6.63
N SER A 66 -4.20 5.14 -7.27
CA SER A 66 -3.40 3.91 -7.44
C SER A 66 -2.11 4.21 -8.22
N GLY A 67 -0.97 3.87 -7.64
CA GLY A 67 0.36 3.97 -8.20
C GLY A 67 0.69 2.64 -8.86
N ILE A 68 1.10 2.70 -10.12
CA ILE A 68 1.34 1.49 -10.93
C ILE A 68 2.69 0.82 -10.58
N TYR A 69 3.61 1.55 -9.95
CA TYR A 69 4.99 1.12 -9.74
C TYR A 69 5.29 1.03 -8.24
N CYS A 70 6.01 -0.02 -7.84
CA CYS A 70 6.43 -0.21 -6.44
C CYS A 70 7.36 0.89 -5.91
N SER A 71 8.02 1.66 -6.79
CA SER A 71 9.00 2.67 -6.41
C SER A 71 9.20 3.74 -7.47
N THR A 72 9.77 4.88 -7.05
CA THR A 72 10.22 5.96 -7.94
C THR A 72 11.24 5.46 -8.96
N ALA A 73 12.13 4.54 -8.58
CA ALA A 73 13.11 3.94 -9.49
C ALA A 73 12.41 3.17 -10.64
N CYS A 74 11.41 2.33 -10.32
CA CYS A 74 10.62 1.63 -11.34
C CYS A 74 9.84 2.60 -12.23
N LYS A 75 9.27 3.66 -11.65
CA LYS A 75 8.60 4.72 -12.41
C LYS A 75 9.54 5.39 -13.43
N GLN A 76 10.78 5.69 -13.02
CA GLN A 76 11.77 6.30 -13.91
C GLN A 76 12.25 5.32 -15.01
N LYS A 77 12.43 4.04 -14.67
CA LYS A 77 12.75 3.01 -15.68
C LYS A 77 11.64 2.86 -16.72
N ALA A 78 10.37 2.84 -16.29
CA ALA A 78 9.22 2.84 -17.19
C ALA A 78 9.19 4.08 -18.11
N TYR A 79 9.47 5.26 -17.56
CA TYR A 79 9.54 6.50 -18.32
C TYR A 79 10.63 6.43 -19.40
N ARG A 80 11.84 5.98 -19.04
CA ARG A 80 12.95 5.81 -20.00
C ARG A 80 12.60 4.83 -21.11
N GLN A 81 11.98 3.69 -20.80
CA GLN A 81 11.54 2.72 -21.81
C GLN A 81 10.61 3.35 -22.85
N ARG A 82 9.59 4.10 -22.40
CA ARG A 82 8.66 4.82 -23.30
C ARG A 82 9.37 5.85 -24.16
N LEU A 83 10.34 6.59 -23.60
CA LEU A 83 11.14 7.54 -24.37
C LEU A 83 11.99 6.83 -25.43
N PHE A 84 12.65 5.72 -25.09
CA PHE A 84 13.44 4.96 -26.04
C PHE A 84 12.57 4.39 -27.17
N GLU A 85 11.40 3.84 -26.86
CA GLU A 85 10.44 3.35 -27.86
C GLU A 85 9.95 4.47 -28.78
N SER A 86 9.61 5.63 -28.22
CA SER A 86 9.23 6.81 -29.01
C SER A 86 10.36 7.24 -29.94
N LYS A 87 11.59 7.34 -29.42
CA LYS A 87 12.77 7.66 -30.25
C LYS A 87 12.99 6.65 -31.37
N ARG A 88 12.87 5.35 -31.09
CA ARG A 88 12.98 4.30 -32.12
C ARG A 88 11.90 4.40 -33.19
N ARG A 89 10.70 4.88 -32.83
CA ARG A 89 9.59 5.06 -33.77
C ARG A 89 9.80 6.26 -34.69
N TYR A 90 10.29 7.38 -34.17
CA TYR A 90 10.45 8.63 -34.95
C TYR A 90 11.84 8.79 -35.58
N TYR A 91 12.87 8.22 -34.97
CA TYR A 91 14.26 8.28 -35.43
C TYR A 91 14.85 6.85 -35.45
N PRO A 92 14.43 6.00 -36.40
CA PRO A 92 14.99 4.66 -36.52
C PRO A 92 16.49 4.75 -36.83
N PRO A 93 17.34 3.92 -36.20
CA PRO A 93 18.76 3.89 -36.52
C PRO A 93 18.95 3.52 -37.99
N ALA A 94 19.88 4.21 -38.67
CA ALA A 94 20.26 3.87 -40.04
C ALA A 94 20.76 2.43 -40.09
N ARG A 95 20.28 1.66 -41.07
CA ARG A 95 20.66 0.26 -41.30
C ARG A 95 22.10 0.15 -41.78
#